data_AF-A0A5R9IZ82-F1
#
_entry.id   AF-A0A5R9IZ82-F1
#
_cell.length_a   1.000
_cell.length_b   1.000
_cell.length_c   1.000
_cell.angle_alpha   90.00
_cell.angle_beta   90.00
_cell.angle_gamma   90.00
#
_symmetry.space_group_name_H-M   'P 1'
#
loop_
_entity.id
_entity.type
_entity.pdbx_description
1 polymer ?
#
loop_
_entity_poly.entity_id
_entity_poly.type
_entity_poly.pdbx_seq_one_letter_code
_entity_poly.pdbx_strand_id
1 'polypeptide(L)'
;MQEPAKAARAMRTALHSATDDKIRRIVSMLDVVDADTNRTILDPLRDRLAILRPLRPLRFNRLLFMPLDPIIVPARHWRPDQASVPRTVLVALLSIMKNAPDLGLPGIERRIGGCSTEASAIITSVGEELWPRAAEILAAASMPTCWPETGLPPSLYRPLVDAIAAVLRRGPQLRQLQRDGSVGVLEPDQATLDSLLQDLAQEAPDACTMIMRLILGAAPAADGMLRRLIARRDAPADRLKLQQALQRASGHMLDDMEQGTAFSRTIGTASAAGVAEHVGRTIALLDVLQEEGGRGRTSDAGPRVRVIRDRLDRACRARVADEIEHALVGPIGSATAPVQGVEQERFEACARDLRAIETVARRIGGAAEYDALLSQAANAVSEAAGAGLLTVMRQIRLVEILQGPEAAHRLYQARLKATAGVPSP
;
A
#
# COMPACT_ATOMS: atom_id res chain seq x y z
N MET A 1 33.57 23.94 7.83
CA MET A 1 32.31 23.17 8.09
C MET A 1 31.00 23.90 7.73
N GLN A 2 30.99 25.20 7.42
CA GLN A 2 29.73 25.94 7.10
C GLN A 2 29.22 25.77 5.65
N GLU A 3 30.09 25.47 4.67
CA GLU A 3 29.71 25.25 3.27
C GLU A 3 28.76 24.08 2.99
N PRO A 4 28.97 22.85 3.52
CA PRO A 4 28.10 21.71 3.22
C PRO A 4 26.67 21.91 3.74
N ALA A 5 26.50 22.61 4.87
CA ALA A 5 25.18 22.93 5.41
C ALA A 5 24.41 23.95 4.55
N LYS A 6 25.11 24.93 3.96
CA LYS A 6 24.52 25.93 3.06
C LYS A 6 24.12 25.30 1.72
N ALA A 7 24.97 24.42 1.17
CA ALA A 7 24.66 23.66 -0.04
C ALA A 7 23.45 22.74 0.15
N ALA A 8 23.38 22.01 1.27
CA ALA A 8 22.23 21.16 1.60
C ALA A 8 20.92 21.98 1.73
N ARG A 9 20.97 23.19 2.30
CA ARG A 9 19.79 24.07 2.46
C ARG A 9 19.31 24.67 1.13
N ALA A 10 20.23 25.08 0.26
CA ALA A 10 19.90 25.53 -1.09
C ALA A 10 19.27 24.41 -1.92
N MET A 11 19.82 23.20 -1.83
CA MET A 11 19.29 22.02 -2.49
C MET A 11 17.89 21.64 -2.00
N ARG A 12 17.62 21.70 -0.69
CA ARG A 12 16.27 21.50 -0.14
C ARG A 12 15.24 22.48 -0.71
N THR A 13 15.62 23.75 -0.83
CA THR A 13 14.73 24.80 -1.36
C THR A 13 14.44 24.55 -2.84
N ALA A 14 15.47 24.22 -3.64
CA ALA A 14 15.32 23.88 -5.05
C ALA A 14 14.48 22.61 -5.27
N LEU A 15 14.57 21.64 -4.35
CA LEU A 15 13.79 20.40 -4.39
C LEU A 15 12.30 20.62 -4.07
N HIS A 16 11.97 21.55 -3.17
CA HIS A 16 10.57 21.90 -2.89
C HIS A 16 9.88 22.51 -4.11
N SER A 17 10.59 23.34 -4.90
CA SER A 17 10.07 23.96 -6.12
C SER A 17 10.29 23.11 -7.39
N ALA A 18 10.92 21.94 -7.29
CA ALA A 18 11.20 21.10 -8.45
C ALA A 18 9.90 20.51 -9.03
N THR A 19 9.85 20.29 -10.35
CA THR A 19 8.76 19.53 -10.99
C THR A 19 8.86 18.04 -10.63
N ASP A 20 7.76 17.31 -10.72
CA ASP A 20 7.71 15.88 -10.37
C ASP A 20 8.71 15.04 -11.18
N ASP A 21 8.89 15.35 -12.46
CA ASP A 21 9.89 14.68 -13.30
C ASP A 21 11.33 14.95 -12.85
N LYS A 22 11.63 16.17 -12.38
CA LYS A 22 12.93 16.47 -11.78
C LYS A 22 13.14 15.68 -10.49
N ILE A 23 12.11 15.55 -9.66
CA ILE A 23 12.19 14.75 -8.42
C ILE A 23 12.41 13.27 -8.76
N ARG A 24 11.69 12.71 -9.73
CA ARG A 24 11.90 11.32 -10.18
C ARG A 24 13.36 11.07 -10.61
N ARG A 25 13.93 11.98 -11.41
CA ARG A 25 15.34 11.89 -11.84
C ARG A 25 16.32 12.04 -10.68
N ILE A 26 16.07 12.98 -9.76
CA ILE A 26 16.94 13.18 -8.60
C ILE A 26 16.91 11.95 -7.69
N VAL A 27 15.74 11.35 -7.46
CA VAL A 27 15.62 10.12 -6.66
C VAL A 27 16.38 8.97 -7.30
N SER A 28 16.25 8.77 -8.63
CA SER A 28 16.99 7.71 -9.32
C SER A 28 18.51 7.92 -9.27
N MET A 29 18.98 9.16 -9.25
CA MET A 29 20.41 9.48 -9.08
C MET A 29 20.87 9.26 -7.63
N LEU A 30 20.09 9.72 -6.64
CA LEU A 30 20.41 9.62 -5.23
C LEU A 30 20.46 8.19 -4.71
N ASP A 31 19.76 7.28 -5.39
CA ASP A 31 19.87 5.87 -5.08
C ASP A 31 21.34 5.42 -5.11
N VAL A 32 22.20 5.91 -6.01
CA VAL A 32 23.62 5.48 -6.11
C VAL A 32 24.50 5.97 -4.94
N VAL A 33 23.99 6.91 -4.13
CA VAL A 33 24.72 7.52 -3.01
C VAL A 33 24.59 6.67 -1.73
N ASP A 34 25.47 6.88 -0.76
CA ASP A 34 25.39 6.25 0.56
C ASP A 34 24.05 6.50 1.27
N ALA A 35 23.67 5.58 2.16
CA ALA A 35 22.34 5.57 2.76
C ALA A 35 22.06 6.79 3.67
N ASP A 36 23.08 7.34 4.34
CA ASP A 36 22.91 8.45 5.28
C ASP A 36 22.76 9.80 4.56
N THR A 37 23.55 10.01 3.51
CA THR A 37 23.40 11.17 2.61
C THR A 37 22.04 11.12 1.91
N ASN A 38 21.65 9.96 1.40
CA ASN A 38 20.37 9.77 0.74
C ASN A 38 19.20 10.07 1.70
N ARG A 39 19.24 9.55 2.95
CA ARG A 39 18.25 9.88 3.98
C ARG A 39 18.19 11.39 4.26
N THR A 40 19.33 12.04 4.44
CA THR A 40 19.39 13.47 4.77
C THR A 40 18.78 14.36 3.68
N ILE A 41 18.90 13.95 2.41
CA ILE A 41 18.39 14.68 1.25
C ILE A 41 16.90 14.38 1.01
N LEU A 42 16.49 13.12 1.15
CA LEU A 42 15.11 12.70 0.88
C LEU A 42 14.15 12.92 2.05
N ASP A 43 14.62 13.01 3.29
CA ASP A 43 13.76 13.17 4.47
C ASP A 43 12.78 14.35 4.35
N PRO A 44 13.20 15.57 3.94
CA PRO A 44 12.29 16.69 3.72
C PRO A 44 11.29 16.49 2.57
N LEU A 45 11.55 15.53 1.68
CA LEU A 45 10.67 15.22 0.55
C LEU A 45 9.81 13.99 0.80
N ARG A 46 9.88 13.35 1.98
CA ARG A 46 9.21 12.06 2.23
C ARG A 46 7.73 12.08 1.88
N ASP A 47 7.02 13.13 2.27
CA ASP A 47 5.58 13.23 2.02
C ASP A 47 5.31 13.34 0.52
N ARG A 48 6.08 14.17 -0.19
CA ARG A 48 5.99 14.31 -1.64
C ARG A 48 6.42 13.04 -2.39
N LEU A 49 7.43 12.34 -1.92
CA LEU A 49 7.88 11.06 -2.49
C LEU A 49 6.88 9.93 -2.24
N ALA A 50 6.14 9.99 -1.13
CA ALA A 50 5.05 9.08 -0.87
C ALA A 50 3.90 9.28 -1.87
N ILE A 51 3.68 10.51 -2.33
CA ILE A 51 2.76 10.87 -3.42
C ILE A 51 3.28 10.41 -4.77
N LEU A 52 4.50 10.81 -5.13
CA LEU A 52 5.04 10.60 -6.47
C LEU A 52 5.39 9.15 -6.78
N ARG A 53 5.61 8.33 -5.74
CA ARG A 53 6.06 6.92 -5.82
C ARG A 53 7.02 6.69 -6.98
N PRO A 54 8.12 7.44 -7.05
CA PRO A 54 9.04 7.36 -8.19
C PRO A 54 9.49 5.91 -8.38
N LEU A 55 9.57 5.46 -9.63
CA LEU A 55 10.09 4.15 -9.99
C LEU A 55 11.45 3.97 -9.34
N ARG A 56 11.53 3.05 -8.37
CA ARG A 56 12.77 2.78 -7.67
C ARG A 56 13.54 1.71 -8.42
N PRO A 57 14.85 1.86 -8.62
CA PRO A 57 15.71 0.78 -9.08
C PRO A 57 15.55 -0.45 -8.19
N LEU A 58 15.43 -1.60 -8.82
CA LEU A 58 15.46 -2.89 -8.13
C LEU A 58 16.90 -3.14 -7.68
N ARG A 59 17.08 -3.42 -6.40
CA ARG A 59 18.38 -3.68 -5.78
C ARG A 59 18.33 -4.99 -5.03
N PHE A 60 19.49 -5.60 -4.84
CA PHE A 60 19.60 -6.86 -4.13
C PHE A 60 18.94 -6.80 -2.75
N ASN A 61 19.24 -5.77 -1.94
CA ASN A 61 18.64 -5.61 -0.62
C ASN A 61 17.10 -5.48 -0.65
N ARG A 62 16.57 -4.74 -1.63
CA ARG A 62 15.13 -4.55 -1.79
C ARG A 62 14.44 -5.82 -2.26
N LEU A 63 15.06 -6.56 -3.17
CA LEU A 63 14.54 -7.85 -3.60
C LEU A 63 14.57 -8.87 -2.47
N LEU A 64 15.68 -8.96 -1.73
CA LEU A 64 15.88 -9.90 -0.62
C LEU A 64 14.80 -9.74 0.45
N PHE A 65 14.49 -8.50 0.86
CA PHE A 65 13.55 -8.24 1.95
C PHE A 65 12.11 -7.96 1.51
N MET A 66 11.81 -8.05 0.21
CA MET A 66 10.47 -7.77 -0.33
C MET A 66 9.34 -8.59 0.33
N PRO A 67 9.50 -9.90 0.62
CA PRO A 67 8.46 -10.66 1.33
C PRO A 67 8.15 -10.14 2.74
N LEU A 68 9.10 -9.42 3.35
CA LEU A 68 9.00 -8.89 4.72
C LEU A 68 8.54 -7.43 4.75
N ASP A 69 8.54 -6.73 3.62
CA ASP A 69 8.25 -5.28 3.55
C ASP A 69 7.00 -4.86 4.36
N PRO A 70 5.85 -5.60 4.32
CA PRO A 70 4.66 -5.22 5.08
C PRO A 70 4.82 -5.29 6.61
N ILE A 71 5.82 -6.00 7.11
CA ILE A 71 6.08 -6.17 8.55
C ILE A 71 7.40 -5.51 8.99
N ILE A 72 8.08 -4.75 8.12
CA ILE A 72 9.28 -3.98 8.49
C ILE A 72 8.89 -2.64 9.12
N VAL A 73 9.20 -2.47 10.41
CA VAL A 73 8.87 -1.29 11.21
C VAL A 73 10.12 -0.47 11.59
N PRO A 74 10.00 0.84 11.87
CA PRO A 74 11.06 1.60 12.52
C PRO A 74 11.42 0.97 13.88
N ALA A 75 12.72 0.93 14.23
CA ALA A 75 13.16 0.29 15.48
C ALA A 75 12.44 0.83 16.74
N ARG A 76 12.17 2.14 16.80
CA ARG A 76 11.41 2.78 17.90
C ARG A 76 9.96 2.31 18.05
N HIS A 77 9.38 1.69 17.03
CA HIS A 77 8.02 1.15 17.06
C HIS A 77 8.01 -0.37 17.20
N TRP A 78 9.18 -1.02 17.15
CA TRP A 78 9.26 -2.46 17.24
C TRP A 78 9.07 -2.93 18.68
N ARG A 79 8.37 -4.04 18.84
CA ARG A 79 8.21 -4.76 20.11
C ARG A 79 8.42 -6.25 19.90
N PRO A 80 8.99 -6.99 20.87
CA PRO A 80 9.24 -8.42 20.75
C PRO A 80 8.00 -9.25 20.39
N ASP A 81 6.82 -8.84 20.83
CA ASP A 81 5.56 -9.56 20.69
C ASP A 81 4.77 -9.22 19.40
N GLN A 82 5.14 -8.20 18.64
CA GLN A 82 4.33 -7.66 17.54
C GLN A 82 4.48 -8.37 16.18
N ALA A 83 5.19 -9.51 16.13
CA ALA A 83 5.45 -10.26 14.90
C ALA A 83 5.87 -9.33 13.73
N SER A 84 6.82 -8.44 14.00
CA SER A 84 7.35 -7.46 13.05
C SER A 84 8.88 -7.48 13.05
N VAL A 85 9.50 -6.89 12.02
CA VAL A 85 10.95 -6.85 11.85
C VAL A 85 11.44 -5.42 12.00
N PRO A 86 12.35 -5.12 12.95
CA PRO A 86 12.90 -3.78 13.09
C PRO A 86 13.86 -3.51 11.94
N ARG A 87 13.71 -2.35 11.30
CA ARG A 87 14.52 -1.97 10.12
C ARG A 87 16.04 -1.98 10.36
N THR A 88 16.48 -1.80 11.61
CA THR A 88 17.90 -1.86 11.99
C THR A 88 18.52 -3.24 11.78
N VAL A 89 17.74 -4.32 11.90
CA VAL A 89 18.22 -5.70 11.70
C VAL A 89 18.59 -6.00 10.26
N LEU A 90 17.97 -5.32 9.29
CA LEU A 90 18.20 -5.58 7.86
C LEU A 90 19.66 -5.40 7.45
N VAL A 91 20.40 -4.48 8.09
CA VAL A 91 21.83 -4.26 7.83
C VAL A 91 22.65 -5.47 8.26
N ALA A 92 22.39 -6.00 9.45
CA ALA A 92 23.07 -7.18 9.96
C ALA A 92 22.79 -8.41 9.08
N LEU A 93 21.54 -8.64 8.68
CA LEU A 93 21.18 -9.75 7.79
C LEU A 93 21.79 -9.60 6.40
N LEU A 94 21.83 -8.38 5.86
CA LEU A 94 22.47 -8.10 4.58
C LEU A 94 23.97 -8.40 4.63
N SER A 95 24.63 -8.16 5.76
CA SER A 95 26.06 -8.51 5.92
C SER A 95 26.30 -10.02 5.84
N ILE A 96 25.41 -10.83 6.44
CA ILE A 96 25.46 -12.30 6.34
C ILE A 96 25.31 -12.72 4.87
N MET A 97 24.31 -12.19 4.17
CA MET A 97 24.04 -12.54 2.77
C MET A 97 25.17 -12.14 1.83
N LYS A 98 25.77 -10.97 2.02
CA LYS A 98 26.90 -10.50 1.19
C LYS A 98 28.16 -11.34 1.34
N ASN A 99 28.34 -11.97 2.51
CA ASN A 99 29.48 -12.82 2.81
C ASN A 99 29.23 -14.31 2.51
N ALA A 100 28.03 -14.67 2.07
CA ALA A 100 27.69 -16.05 1.72
C ALA A 100 28.11 -16.36 0.28
N PRO A 101 29.16 -17.16 0.05
CA PRO A 101 29.69 -17.42 -1.30
C PRO A 101 28.66 -18.14 -2.17
N ASP A 102 27.86 -19.00 -1.55
CA ASP A 102 26.87 -19.82 -2.24
C ASP A 102 25.79 -18.94 -2.87
N LEU A 103 25.42 -17.79 -2.29
CA LEU A 103 24.26 -17.02 -2.74
C LEU A 103 24.31 -16.59 -4.21
N GLY A 104 25.50 -16.53 -4.83
CA GLY A 104 25.63 -16.18 -6.25
C GLY A 104 25.30 -14.70 -6.51
N LEU A 105 25.59 -13.82 -5.55
CA LEU A 105 25.24 -12.40 -5.56
C LEU A 105 25.56 -11.68 -6.89
N PRO A 106 26.74 -11.84 -7.52
CA PRO A 106 27.04 -11.19 -8.80
C PRO A 106 26.09 -11.58 -9.94
N GLY A 107 25.61 -12.82 -9.95
CA GLY A 107 24.63 -13.30 -10.93
C GLY A 107 23.26 -12.66 -10.72
N ILE A 108 22.84 -12.54 -9.46
CA ILE A 108 21.59 -11.89 -9.07
C ILE A 108 21.63 -10.39 -9.43
N GLU A 109 22.71 -9.69 -9.06
CA GLU A 109 22.89 -8.26 -9.36
C GLU A 109 22.87 -7.97 -10.85
N ARG A 110 23.47 -8.85 -11.67
CA ARG A 110 23.41 -8.74 -13.13
C ARG A 110 21.99 -8.89 -13.68
N ARG A 111 21.20 -9.84 -13.15
CA ARG A 111 19.82 -10.10 -13.61
C ARG A 111 18.85 -8.96 -13.26
N ILE A 112 19.06 -8.29 -12.14
CA ILE A 112 18.19 -7.16 -11.71
C ILE A 112 18.71 -5.79 -12.18
N GLY A 113 19.90 -5.74 -12.76
CA GLY A 113 20.54 -4.50 -13.22
C GLY A 113 19.67 -3.74 -14.22
N GLY A 114 19.37 -2.47 -13.91
CA GLY A 114 18.52 -1.62 -14.76
C GLY A 114 17.01 -1.87 -14.62
N CYS A 115 16.58 -2.89 -13.87
CA CYS A 115 15.17 -3.12 -13.58
C CYS A 115 14.65 -2.18 -12.48
N SER A 116 13.33 -1.95 -12.46
CA SER A 116 12.64 -1.21 -11.39
C SER A 116 11.86 -2.16 -10.48
N THR A 117 11.31 -1.62 -9.38
CA THR A 117 10.39 -2.33 -8.49
C THR A 117 9.07 -2.75 -9.15
N GLU A 118 8.78 -2.29 -10.37
CA GLU A 118 7.61 -2.69 -11.14
C GLU A 118 7.89 -3.86 -12.09
N ALA A 119 9.14 -4.30 -12.22
CA ALA A 119 9.52 -5.44 -13.06
C ALA A 119 9.05 -6.77 -12.44
N SER A 120 7.74 -6.97 -12.36
CA SER A 120 7.09 -8.05 -11.60
C SER A 120 7.57 -9.44 -12.04
N ALA A 121 7.78 -9.65 -13.34
CA ALA A 121 8.30 -10.91 -13.88
C ALA A 121 9.72 -11.21 -13.38
N ILE A 122 10.61 -10.21 -13.40
CA ILE A 122 11.99 -10.35 -12.91
C ILE A 122 12.00 -10.57 -11.40
N ILE A 123 11.22 -9.80 -10.64
CA ILE A 123 11.09 -9.96 -9.19
C ILE A 123 10.64 -11.39 -8.85
N THR A 124 9.66 -11.91 -9.58
CA THR A 124 9.11 -13.25 -9.34
C THR A 124 10.17 -14.31 -9.65
N SER A 125 10.75 -14.31 -10.85
CA SER A 125 11.74 -15.31 -11.26
C SER A 125 13.01 -15.28 -10.40
N VAL A 126 13.56 -14.10 -10.10
CA VAL A 126 14.77 -14.00 -9.28
C VAL A 126 14.45 -14.30 -7.80
N GLY A 127 13.28 -13.88 -7.32
CA GLY A 127 12.81 -14.12 -5.94
C GLY A 127 12.59 -15.60 -5.64
N GLU A 128 12.03 -16.35 -6.60
CA GLU A 128 11.83 -17.80 -6.52
C GLU A 128 13.12 -18.57 -6.21
N GLU A 129 14.23 -18.14 -6.80
CA GLU A 129 15.55 -18.72 -6.54
C GLU A 129 16.20 -18.14 -5.27
N LEU A 130 16.08 -16.82 -5.05
CA LEU A 130 16.78 -16.10 -3.99
C LEU A 130 16.23 -16.42 -2.60
N TRP A 131 14.92 -16.33 -2.40
CA TRP A 131 14.36 -16.30 -1.04
C TRP A 131 14.51 -17.64 -0.29
N PRO A 132 14.23 -18.81 -0.89
CA PRO A 132 14.48 -20.09 -0.24
C PRO A 132 15.96 -20.28 0.11
N ARG A 133 16.87 -19.88 -0.79
CA ARG A 133 18.31 -19.97 -0.54
C ARG A 133 18.77 -19.05 0.59
N ALA A 134 18.25 -17.83 0.63
CA ALA A 134 18.52 -16.89 1.72
C ALA A 134 18.02 -17.42 3.07
N ALA A 135 16.86 -18.09 3.08
CA ALA A 135 16.33 -18.73 4.28
C ALA A 135 17.29 -19.79 4.85
N GLU A 136 17.83 -20.66 3.99
CA GLU A 136 18.77 -21.70 4.42
C GLU A 136 20.10 -21.13 4.93
N ILE A 137 20.63 -20.09 4.28
CA ILE A 137 21.84 -19.40 4.77
C ILE A 137 21.57 -18.76 6.13
N LEU A 138 20.44 -18.08 6.31
CA LEU A 138 20.07 -17.47 7.59
C LEU A 138 19.87 -18.52 8.69
N ALA A 139 19.25 -19.66 8.36
CA ALA A 139 19.05 -20.76 9.28
C ALA A 139 20.38 -21.37 9.78
N ALA A 140 21.45 -21.32 8.98
CA ALA A 140 22.79 -21.79 9.38
C ALA A 140 23.69 -20.69 9.98
N ALA A 141 23.32 -19.41 9.84
CA ALA A 141 24.20 -18.30 10.15
C ALA A 141 24.40 -18.06 11.67
N SER A 142 25.66 -17.88 12.06
CA SER A 142 26.03 -17.34 13.37
C SER A 142 25.79 -15.83 13.45
N MET A 143 25.65 -15.31 14.67
CA MET A 143 25.43 -13.88 14.91
C MET A 143 26.56 -13.04 14.30
N PRO A 144 26.25 -12.06 13.43
CA PRO A 144 27.26 -11.22 12.81
C PRO A 144 27.85 -10.24 13.83
N THR A 145 29.09 -9.83 13.61
CA THR A 145 29.82 -8.88 14.50
C THR A 145 29.16 -7.50 14.59
N CYS A 146 28.39 -7.10 13.56
CA CYS A 146 27.64 -5.84 13.55
C CYS A 146 26.27 -5.93 14.24
N TRP A 147 25.87 -7.08 14.81
CA TRP A 147 24.60 -7.20 15.54
C TRP A 147 24.40 -6.15 16.65
N PRO A 148 25.42 -5.77 17.46
CA PRO A 148 25.25 -4.73 18.48
C PRO A 148 24.78 -3.38 17.92
N GLU A 149 25.08 -3.05 16.67
CA GLU A 149 24.64 -1.81 16.00
C GLU A 149 23.12 -1.78 15.78
N THR A 150 22.45 -2.93 15.83
CA THR A 150 20.98 -3.01 15.72
C THR A 150 20.26 -2.42 16.94
N GLY A 151 20.96 -2.31 18.07
CA GLY A 151 20.41 -1.94 19.37
C GLY A 151 19.62 -3.05 20.08
N LEU A 152 19.61 -4.28 19.54
CA LEU A 152 18.90 -5.42 20.12
C LEU A 152 19.83 -6.31 20.95
N PRO A 153 19.34 -6.90 22.06
CA PRO A 153 20.10 -7.87 22.84
C PRO A 153 20.46 -9.12 22.01
N PRO A 154 21.62 -9.76 22.26
CA PRO A 154 22.03 -10.98 21.57
C PRO A 154 21.03 -12.14 21.68
N SER A 155 20.27 -12.22 22.77
CA SER A 155 19.25 -13.26 22.99
C SER A 155 18.12 -13.24 21.96
N LEU A 156 17.90 -12.11 21.27
CA LEU A 156 16.89 -11.98 20.24
C LEU A 156 17.39 -12.34 18.84
N TYR A 157 18.71 -12.52 18.64
CA TYR A 157 19.26 -12.82 17.33
C TYR A 157 18.61 -14.06 16.72
N ARG A 158 18.69 -15.20 17.41
CA ARG A 158 18.24 -16.47 16.84
C ARG A 158 16.72 -16.55 16.62
N PRO A 159 15.86 -16.20 17.60
CA PRO A 159 14.41 -16.21 17.38
C PRO A 159 13.96 -15.35 16.21
N LEU A 160 14.56 -14.16 16.05
CA LEU A 160 14.20 -13.25 14.96
C LEU A 160 14.71 -13.74 13.61
N VAL A 161 15.94 -14.25 13.54
CA VAL A 161 16.50 -14.81 12.30
C VAL A 161 15.73 -16.05 11.85
N ASP A 162 15.34 -16.92 12.77
CA ASP A 162 14.52 -18.11 12.45
C ASP A 162 13.16 -17.71 11.90
N ALA A 163 12.49 -16.72 12.51
CA ALA A 163 11.22 -16.22 12.01
C ALA A 163 11.35 -15.58 10.61
N ILE A 164 12.42 -14.82 10.37
CA ILE A 164 12.69 -14.22 9.06
C ILE A 164 13.02 -15.29 8.01
N ALA A 165 13.81 -16.30 8.36
CA ALA A 165 14.12 -17.43 7.49
C ALA A 165 12.84 -18.19 7.11
N ALA A 166 11.95 -18.45 8.08
CA ALA A 166 10.67 -19.10 7.82
C ALA A 166 9.76 -18.32 6.85
N VAL A 167 9.78 -16.98 6.92
CA VAL A 167 9.08 -16.12 5.95
C VAL A 167 9.75 -16.19 4.57
N LEU A 168 11.08 -16.09 4.49
CA LEU A 168 11.80 -16.11 3.21
C LEU A 168 11.67 -17.46 2.49
N ARG A 169 11.63 -18.58 3.23
CA ARG A 169 11.37 -19.91 2.66
C ARG A 169 10.03 -19.97 1.92
N ARG A 170 9.05 -19.18 2.37
CA ARG A 170 7.70 -19.03 1.81
C ARG A 170 7.55 -17.80 0.91
N GLY A 171 8.65 -17.08 0.64
CA GLY A 171 8.68 -15.88 -0.18
C GLY A 171 7.99 -16.04 -1.54
N PRO A 172 8.22 -17.14 -2.30
CA PRO A 172 7.60 -17.34 -3.60
C PRO A 172 6.07 -17.36 -3.55
N GLN A 173 5.49 -18.12 -2.62
CA GLN A 173 4.04 -18.22 -2.44
C GLN A 173 3.44 -16.91 -1.91
N LEU A 174 4.14 -16.23 -0.99
CA LEU A 174 3.72 -14.90 -0.55
C LEU A 174 3.72 -13.89 -1.70
N ARG A 175 4.69 -13.97 -2.61
CA ARG A 175 4.75 -13.11 -3.81
C ARG A 175 3.61 -13.43 -4.78
N GLN A 176 3.31 -14.70 -5.00
CA GLN A 176 2.17 -15.11 -5.82
C GLN A 176 0.87 -14.53 -5.25
N LEU A 177 0.64 -14.69 -3.96
CA LEU A 177 -0.54 -14.15 -3.27
C LEU A 177 -0.65 -12.62 -3.42
N GLN A 178 0.45 -11.89 -3.27
CA GLN A 178 0.49 -10.44 -3.46
C GLN A 178 0.18 -10.04 -4.91
N ARG A 179 0.69 -10.79 -5.90
CA ARG A 179 0.42 -10.53 -7.32
C ARG A 179 -1.06 -10.76 -7.64
N ASP A 180 -1.61 -11.87 -7.19
CA ASP A 180 -3.01 -12.24 -7.43
C ASP A 180 -3.95 -11.18 -6.81
N GLY A 181 -3.64 -10.73 -5.58
CA GLY A 181 -4.36 -9.63 -4.95
C GLY A 181 -4.24 -8.30 -5.71
N SER A 182 -3.11 -8.01 -6.36
CA SER A 182 -2.93 -6.77 -7.14
C SER A 182 -3.69 -6.74 -8.46
N VAL A 183 -4.01 -7.91 -9.04
CA VAL A 183 -4.82 -8.02 -10.25
C VAL A 183 -6.32 -8.22 -9.95
N GLY A 184 -6.71 -8.14 -8.68
CA GLY A 184 -8.10 -8.20 -8.25
C GLY A 184 -8.66 -9.62 -8.12
N VAL A 185 -7.81 -10.65 -7.97
CA VAL A 185 -8.29 -11.99 -7.60
C VAL A 185 -8.87 -11.92 -6.19
N LEU A 186 -10.18 -12.15 -6.09
CA LEU A 186 -10.93 -11.97 -4.84
C LEU A 186 -10.67 -13.09 -3.83
N GLU A 187 -10.49 -14.33 -4.29
CA GLU A 187 -10.21 -15.47 -3.42
C GLU A 187 -8.86 -16.10 -3.75
N PRO A 188 -7.98 -16.31 -2.75
CA PRO A 188 -6.70 -16.95 -2.99
C PRO A 188 -6.88 -18.42 -3.37
N ASP A 189 -5.97 -18.91 -4.20
CA ASP A 189 -5.90 -20.33 -4.54
C ASP A 189 -5.65 -21.19 -3.28
N GLN A 190 -6.45 -22.24 -3.11
CA GLN A 190 -6.35 -23.12 -1.94
C GLN A 190 -5.00 -23.84 -1.91
N ALA A 191 -4.47 -24.28 -3.05
CA ALA A 191 -3.19 -24.99 -3.09
C ALA A 191 -2.03 -24.08 -2.65
N THR A 192 -2.07 -22.81 -3.03
CA THR A 192 -1.12 -21.78 -2.56
C THR A 192 -1.18 -21.60 -1.05
N LEU A 193 -2.38 -21.49 -0.45
CA LEU A 193 -2.52 -21.41 1.01
C LEU A 193 -2.09 -22.69 1.71
N ASP A 194 -2.43 -23.86 1.18
CA ASP A 194 -2.00 -25.15 1.73
C ASP A 194 -0.47 -25.28 1.75
N SER A 195 0.19 -24.85 0.67
CA SER A 195 1.67 -24.77 0.58
C SER A 195 2.27 -23.81 1.61
N LEU A 196 1.66 -22.63 1.82
CA LEU A 196 2.10 -21.67 2.84
C LEU A 196 1.99 -22.24 4.26
N LEU A 197 0.94 -23.01 4.53
CA LEU A 197 0.68 -23.62 5.84
C LEU A 197 1.45 -24.92 6.06
N GLN A 198 2.06 -25.50 5.03
CA GLN A 198 2.86 -26.71 5.14
C GLN A 198 4.00 -26.52 6.15
N ASP A 199 4.09 -27.45 7.11
CA ASP A 199 5.05 -27.49 8.22
C ASP A 199 5.10 -26.22 9.09
N LEU A 200 4.18 -25.28 8.90
CA LEU A 200 4.17 -24.01 9.63
C LEU A 200 4.01 -24.22 11.14
N ALA A 201 3.25 -25.24 11.54
CA ALA A 201 3.09 -25.59 12.95
C ALA A 201 4.40 -26.05 13.61
N GLN A 202 5.44 -26.40 12.85
CA GLN A 202 6.77 -26.74 13.39
C GLN A 202 7.65 -25.50 13.62
N GLU A 203 7.31 -24.35 13.01
CA GLU A 203 8.06 -23.10 13.13
C GLU A 203 7.83 -22.41 14.50
N ALA A 204 8.65 -21.44 14.86
CA ALA A 204 8.44 -20.65 16.08
C ALA A 204 7.07 -19.92 16.06
N PRO A 205 6.44 -19.66 17.23
CA PRO A 205 5.15 -18.95 17.28
C PRO A 205 5.15 -17.58 16.58
N ASP A 206 6.24 -16.83 16.68
CA ASP A 206 6.37 -15.53 16.03
C ASP A 206 6.46 -15.66 14.51
N ALA A 207 7.15 -16.69 14.01
CA ALA A 207 7.20 -17.02 12.59
C ALA A 207 5.80 -17.32 12.04
N CYS A 208 5.04 -18.16 12.76
CA CYS A 208 3.65 -18.47 12.42
C CYS A 208 2.83 -17.17 12.33
N THR A 209 2.97 -16.30 13.33
CA THR A 209 2.21 -15.03 13.40
C THR A 209 2.61 -14.06 12.28
N MET A 210 3.91 -13.94 11.97
CA MET A 210 4.41 -13.13 10.84
C MET A 210 3.82 -13.61 9.51
N ILE A 211 3.85 -14.92 9.26
CA ILE A 211 3.34 -15.50 8.02
C ILE A 211 1.84 -15.30 7.91
N MET A 212 1.06 -15.57 8.97
CA MET A 212 -0.39 -15.32 8.96
C MET A 212 -0.71 -13.84 8.68
N ARG A 213 0.04 -12.92 9.31
CA ARG A 213 -0.11 -11.48 9.09
C ARG A 213 0.20 -11.08 7.65
N LEU A 214 1.23 -11.66 7.05
CA LEU A 214 1.58 -11.41 5.65
C LEU A 214 0.52 -11.95 4.69
N ILE A 215 -0.05 -13.13 4.97
CA ILE A 215 -1.15 -13.70 4.18
C ILE A 215 -2.38 -12.80 4.25
N LEU A 216 -2.83 -12.45 5.46
CA LEU A 216 -4.00 -11.59 5.65
C LEU A 216 -3.81 -10.18 5.06
N GLY A 217 -2.58 -9.64 5.13
CA GLY A 217 -2.25 -8.36 4.52
C GLY A 217 -2.28 -8.39 2.99
N ALA A 218 -1.89 -9.51 2.37
CA ALA A 218 -1.90 -9.69 0.92
C ALA A 218 -3.30 -10.04 0.39
N ALA A 219 -4.03 -10.90 1.09
CA ALA A 219 -5.36 -11.38 0.71
C ALA A 219 -6.27 -11.49 1.95
N PRO A 220 -6.97 -10.40 2.33
CA PRO A 220 -7.87 -10.41 3.49
C PRO A 220 -8.96 -11.49 3.43
N ALA A 221 -9.48 -11.79 2.23
CA ALA A 221 -10.46 -12.83 2.00
C ALA A 221 -9.94 -14.26 2.29
N ALA A 222 -8.61 -14.43 2.48
CA ALA A 222 -8.00 -15.70 2.84
C ALA A 222 -8.45 -16.22 4.20
N ASP A 223 -8.86 -15.37 5.14
CA ASP A 223 -9.12 -15.78 6.53
C ASP A 223 -10.09 -16.96 6.65
N GLY A 224 -11.26 -16.88 6.02
CA GLY A 224 -12.25 -17.95 6.08
C GLY A 224 -11.73 -19.27 5.49
N MET A 225 -10.87 -19.19 4.46
CA MET A 225 -10.19 -20.36 3.90
C MET A 225 -9.11 -20.88 4.85
N LEU A 226 -8.25 -20.02 5.40
CA LEU A 226 -7.21 -20.38 6.38
C LEU A 226 -7.83 -21.12 7.57
N ARG A 227 -8.94 -20.63 8.12
CA ARG A 227 -9.64 -21.28 9.24
C ARG A 227 -10.11 -22.69 8.88
N ARG A 228 -10.66 -22.87 7.67
CA ARG A 228 -11.07 -24.20 7.18
C ARG A 228 -9.88 -25.13 7.01
N LEU A 229 -8.77 -24.65 6.44
CA LEU A 229 -7.54 -25.42 6.26
C LEU A 229 -6.91 -25.80 7.61
N ILE A 230 -6.87 -24.88 8.57
CA ILE A 230 -6.37 -25.12 9.92
C ILE A 230 -7.27 -26.13 10.66
N ALA A 231 -8.59 -26.02 10.52
CA ALA A 231 -9.53 -26.93 11.17
C ALA A 231 -9.42 -28.38 10.66
N ARG A 232 -8.95 -28.58 9.43
CA ARG A 232 -8.70 -29.89 8.79
C ARG A 232 -7.38 -30.55 9.21
N ARG A 233 -6.52 -29.88 9.98
CA ARG A 233 -5.25 -30.47 10.43
C ARG A 233 -5.50 -31.61 11.43
N ASP A 234 -4.83 -32.73 11.21
CA ASP A 234 -5.01 -33.95 12.02
C ASP A 234 -4.52 -33.76 13.46
N ALA A 235 -3.36 -33.12 13.64
CA ALA A 235 -2.77 -32.91 14.96
C ALA A 235 -3.46 -31.77 15.73
N PRO A 236 -4.09 -32.03 16.89
CA PRO A 236 -4.80 -30.99 17.65
C PRO A 236 -3.90 -29.86 18.13
N ALA A 237 -2.64 -30.16 18.45
CA ALA A 237 -1.64 -29.18 18.88
C ALA A 237 -1.29 -28.20 17.75
N ASP A 238 -1.06 -28.71 16.54
CA ASP A 238 -0.78 -27.90 15.35
C ASP A 238 -1.95 -26.97 15.03
N ARG A 239 -3.17 -27.51 15.05
CA ARG A 239 -4.40 -26.74 14.87
C ARG A 239 -4.50 -25.59 15.87
N LEU A 240 -4.29 -25.86 17.17
CA LEU A 240 -4.35 -24.83 18.21
C LEU A 240 -3.29 -23.75 17.99
N LYS A 241 -2.05 -24.14 17.68
CA LYS A 241 -0.94 -23.22 17.44
C LYS A 241 -1.22 -22.29 16.25
N LEU A 242 -1.70 -22.83 15.13
CA LEU A 242 -2.03 -22.05 13.95
C LEU A 242 -3.25 -21.13 14.17
N GLN A 243 -4.26 -21.58 14.93
CA GLN A 243 -5.38 -20.75 15.33
C GLN A 243 -4.92 -19.55 16.18
N GLN A 244 -4.04 -19.79 17.15
CA GLN A 244 -3.47 -18.72 17.98
C GLN A 244 -2.64 -17.74 17.14
N ALA A 245 -1.84 -18.23 16.19
CA ALA A 245 -1.07 -17.39 15.28
C ALA A 245 -1.97 -16.51 14.41
N LEU A 246 -3.06 -17.05 13.86
CA LEU A 246 -4.04 -16.32 13.07
C LEU A 246 -4.75 -15.24 13.90
N GLN A 247 -5.13 -15.56 15.14
CA GLN A 247 -5.75 -14.62 16.07
C GLN A 247 -4.79 -13.49 16.45
N ARG A 248 -3.52 -13.79 16.76
CA ARG A 248 -2.49 -12.78 17.06
C ARG A 248 -2.22 -11.89 15.86
N ALA A 249 -2.10 -12.47 14.67
CA ALA A 249 -1.91 -11.72 13.42
C ALA A 249 -3.04 -10.70 13.22
N SER A 250 -4.29 -11.15 13.38
CA SER A 250 -5.49 -10.30 13.32
C SER A 250 -5.46 -9.18 14.36
N GLY A 251 -5.09 -9.50 15.61
CA GLY A 251 -4.92 -8.52 16.69
C GLY A 251 -3.88 -7.45 16.35
N HIS A 252 -2.71 -7.84 15.85
CA HIS A 252 -1.66 -6.90 15.44
C HIS A 252 -2.10 -6.00 14.28
N MET A 253 -2.85 -6.53 13.32
CA MET A 253 -3.38 -5.71 12.22
C MET A 253 -4.36 -4.65 12.73
N LEU A 254 -5.21 -4.98 13.71
CA LEU A 254 -6.09 -4.01 14.37
C LEU A 254 -5.27 -2.97 15.15
N ASP A 255 -4.24 -3.40 15.90
CA ASP A 255 -3.36 -2.49 16.65
C ASP A 255 -2.67 -1.50 15.70
N ASP A 256 -2.17 -1.99 14.55
CA ASP A 256 -1.52 -1.16 13.54
C ASP A 256 -2.47 -0.13 12.92
N MET A 257 -3.73 -0.51 12.67
CA MET A 257 -4.75 0.40 12.16
C MET A 257 -5.17 1.44 13.21
N GLU A 258 -5.24 1.06 14.50
CA GLU A 258 -5.62 1.98 15.58
C GLU A 258 -4.52 2.97 15.92
N GLN A 259 -3.27 2.51 15.98
CA GLN A 259 -2.11 3.34 16.32
C GLN A 259 -1.60 4.12 15.11
N GLY A 260 -1.80 3.58 13.91
CA GLY A 260 -1.21 4.11 12.70
C GLY A 260 -1.92 5.33 12.16
N THR A 261 -1.21 6.46 12.09
CA THR A 261 -1.42 7.44 11.01
C THR A 261 -1.01 6.87 9.65
N ALA A 262 -0.42 5.67 9.62
CA ALA A 262 0.15 5.06 8.42
C ALA A 262 -0.89 4.86 7.33
N PHE A 263 -2.08 4.30 7.65
CA PHE A 263 -3.11 4.11 6.63
C PHE A 263 -3.75 5.44 6.19
N SER A 264 -4.00 6.38 7.12
CA SER A 264 -4.47 7.73 6.76
C SER A 264 -3.46 8.46 5.88
N ARG A 265 -2.16 8.30 6.15
CA ARG A 265 -1.08 8.81 5.31
C ARG A 265 -1.06 8.11 3.95
N THR A 266 -1.19 6.78 3.91
CA THR A 266 -1.29 6.03 2.65
C THR A 266 -2.47 6.52 1.81
N ILE A 267 -3.63 6.82 2.41
CA ILE A 267 -4.79 7.39 1.71
C ILE A 267 -4.48 8.81 1.23
N GLY A 268 -3.89 9.64 2.08
CA GLY A 268 -3.51 11.01 1.74
C GLY A 268 -2.45 11.10 0.65
N THR A 269 -1.59 10.08 0.51
CA THR A 269 -0.45 10.11 -0.44
C THR A 269 -0.56 9.10 -1.57
N ALA A 270 -1.54 8.21 -1.64
CA ALA A 270 -1.66 7.30 -2.78
C ALA A 270 -2.33 8.00 -3.97
N SER A 271 -2.05 7.50 -5.18
CA SER A 271 -2.89 7.81 -6.34
C SER A 271 -4.32 7.40 -6.04
N ALA A 272 -5.31 8.09 -6.60
CA ALA A 272 -6.69 7.84 -6.25
C ALA A 272 -7.15 6.40 -6.60
N ALA A 273 -6.71 5.84 -7.72
CA ALA A 273 -6.87 4.40 -8.00
C ALA A 273 -6.26 3.50 -6.91
N GLY A 274 -5.04 3.82 -6.44
CA GLY A 274 -4.38 3.10 -5.36
C GLY A 274 -5.07 3.28 -4.00
N VAL A 275 -5.73 4.41 -3.76
CA VAL A 275 -6.59 4.64 -2.59
C VAL A 275 -7.77 3.69 -2.63
N ALA A 276 -8.52 3.63 -3.74
CA ALA A 276 -9.69 2.76 -3.86
C ALA A 276 -9.33 1.28 -3.61
N GLU A 277 -8.23 0.79 -4.20
CA GLU A 277 -7.72 -0.57 -3.97
C GLU A 277 -7.34 -0.81 -2.50
N HIS A 278 -6.60 0.12 -1.88
CA HIS A 278 -6.18 0.01 -0.49
C HIS A 278 -7.36 0.03 0.49
N VAL A 279 -8.31 0.94 0.28
CA VAL A 279 -9.54 1.06 1.07
C VAL A 279 -10.36 -0.22 0.92
N GLY A 280 -10.49 -0.75 -0.30
CA GLY A 280 -11.25 -1.98 -0.57
C GLY A 280 -10.68 -3.19 0.18
N ARG A 281 -9.36 -3.37 0.16
CA ARG A 281 -8.68 -4.42 0.97
C ARG A 281 -8.89 -4.21 2.46
N THR A 282 -8.79 -2.97 2.94
CA THR A 282 -8.97 -2.66 4.36
C THR A 282 -10.39 -2.96 4.82
N ILE A 283 -11.41 -2.60 4.03
CA ILE A 283 -12.81 -2.93 4.32
C ILE A 283 -13.02 -4.44 4.35
N ALA A 284 -12.52 -5.17 3.34
CA ALA A 284 -12.64 -6.62 3.29
C ALA A 284 -12.05 -7.28 4.55
N LEU A 285 -10.90 -6.79 5.03
CA LEU A 285 -10.30 -7.25 6.27
C LEU A 285 -11.17 -6.93 7.50
N LEU A 286 -11.71 -5.71 7.59
CA LEU A 286 -12.56 -5.31 8.71
C LEU A 286 -13.89 -6.08 8.74
N ASP A 287 -14.45 -6.43 7.58
CA ASP A 287 -15.65 -7.25 7.46
C ASP A 287 -15.38 -8.66 8.02
N VAL A 288 -14.30 -9.30 7.58
CA VAL A 288 -13.83 -10.60 8.10
C VAL A 288 -13.65 -10.56 9.63
N LEU A 289 -12.92 -9.57 10.14
CA LEU A 289 -12.65 -9.44 11.58
C LEU A 289 -13.92 -9.19 12.41
N GLN A 290 -14.92 -8.49 11.85
CA GLN A 290 -16.20 -8.26 12.51
C GLN A 290 -17.05 -9.53 12.56
N GLU A 291 -17.12 -10.30 11.47
CA GLU A 291 -17.89 -11.54 11.42
C GLU A 291 -17.39 -12.56 12.46
N GLU A 292 -16.09 -12.62 12.68
CA GLU A 292 -15.50 -13.43 13.74
C GLU A 292 -15.90 -12.98 15.14
N GLY A 293 -15.87 -11.66 15.37
CA GLY A 293 -16.26 -11.09 16.66
C GLY A 293 -17.71 -11.40 17.03
N GLY A 294 -18.59 -11.59 16.04
CA GLY A 294 -19.98 -11.99 16.27
C GLY A 294 -20.16 -13.47 16.63
N ARG A 295 -19.22 -14.35 16.25
CA ARG A 295 -19.30 -15.80 16.54
C ARG A 295 -18.69 -16.19 17.89
N GLY A 296 -17.82 -15.34 18.46
CA GLY A 296 -17.22 -15.52 19.79
C GLY A 296 -17.78 -14.55 20.83
N ARG A 297 -18.25 -15.06 21.99
CA ARG A 297 -18.91 -14.26 23.06
C ARG A 297 -18.03 -13.21 23.77
N THR A 298 -16.76 -13.04 23.40
CA THR A 298 -15.79 -12.23 24.17
C THR A 298 -14.89 -11.33 23.31
N SER A 299 -15.27 -11.01 22.07
CA SER A 299 -14.38 -10.26 21.17
C SER A 299 -14.56 -8.74 21.29
N ASP A 300 -13.53 -8.06 21.83
CA ASP A 300 -13.35 -6.60 21.78
C ASP A 300 -13.16 -6.06 20.34
N ALA A 301 -13.17 -6.91 19.31
CA ALA A 301 -12.95 -6.47 17.93
C ALA A 301 -14.06 -5.54 17.40
N GLY A 302 -15.32 -5.72 17.83
CA GLY A 302 -16.45 -4.95 17.31
C GLY A 302 -16.34 -3.43 17.51
N PRO A 303 -16.11 -2.94 18.74
CA PRO A 303 -15.85 -1.52 19.00
C PRO A 303 -14.61 -1.00 18.25
N ARG A 304 -13.52 -1.76 18.25
CA ARG A 304 -12.25 -1.43 17.59
C ARG A 304 -12.42 -1.24 16.08
N VAL A 305 -13.07 -2.19 15.43
CA VAL A 305 -13.38 -2.16 13.99
C VAL A 305 -14.24 -0.93 13.65
N ARG A 306 -15.22 -0.57 14.49
CA ARG A 306 -16.02 0.66 14.28
C ARG A 306 -15.16 1.92 14.32
N VAL A 307 -14.28 2.06 15.30
CA VAL A 307 -13.35 3.21 15.40
C VAL A 307 -12.44 3.29 14.17
N ILE A 308 -11.93 2.15 13.69
CA ILE A 308 -11.10 2.11 12.48
C ILE A 308 -11.92 2.50 11.24
N ARG A 309 -13.15 1.99 11.09
CA ARG A 309 -14.05 2.35 9.99
C ARG A 309 -14.35 3.84 9.96
N ASP A 310 -14.70 4.44 11.10
CA ASP A 310 -14.96 5.89 11.17
C ASP A 310 -13.72 6.72 10.79
N ARG A 311 -12.52 6.27 11.17
CA ARG A 311 -11.27 6.93 10.80
C ARG A 311 -10.96 6.77 9.31
N LEU A 312 -11.21 5.58 8.74
CA LEU A 312 -11.05 5.28 7.33
C LEU A 312 -11.98 6.14 6.47
N ASP A 313 -13.26 6.21 6.83
CA ASP A 313 -14.25 7.04 6.18
C ASP A 313 -13.89 8.54 6.23
N ARG A 314 -13.48 9.07 7.39
CA ARG A 314 -12.98 10.45 7.48
C ARG A 314 -11.76 10.72 6.58
N ALA A 315 -10.81 9.78 6.53
CA ALA A 315 -9.63 9.92 5.67
C ALA A 315 -9.99 9.89 4.18
N CYS A 316 -10.90 9.00 3.77
CA CYS A 316 -11.40 8.92 2.40
C CYS A 316 -12.14 10.20 1.99
N ARG A 317 -13.04 10.73 2.83
CA ARG A 317 -13.72 12.00 2.56
C ARG A 317 -12.76 13.16 2.42
N ALA A 318 -11.80 13.28 3.34
CA ALA A 318 -10.78 14.33 3.26
C ALA A 318 -9.98 14.25 1.96
N ARG A 319 -9.63 13.03 1.53
CA ARG A 319 -8.92 12.79 0.27
C ARG A 319 -9.77 13.10 -0.97
N VAL A 320 -11.04 12.73 -0.98
CA VAL A 320 -11.98 13.03 -2.08
C VAL A 320 -12.17 14.55 -2.20
N ALA A 321 -12.35 15.26 -1.09
CA ALA A 321 -12.45 16.72 -1.09
C ALA A 321 -11.18 17.39 -1.62
N ASP A 322 -10.01 16.95 -1.15
CA ASP A 322 -8.70 17.43 -1.59
C ASP A 322 -8.46 17.22 -3.10
N GLU A 323 -8.80 16.04 -3.64
CA GLU A 323 -8.68 15.75 -5.08
C GLU A 323 -9.70 16.54 -5.92
N ILE A 324 -10.94 16.73 -5.44
CA ILE A 324 -11.91 17.60 -6.10
C ILE A 324 -11.36 19.02 -6.21
N GLU A 325 -10.81 19.58 -5.13
CA GLU A 325 -10.28 20.95 -5.11
C GLU A 325 -9.03 21.08 -5.99
N HIS A 326 -8.02 20.24 -5.78
CA HIS A 326 -6.69 20.44 -6.35
C HIS A 326 -6.46 19.77 -7.71
N ALA A 327 -7.18 18.69 -8.03
CA ALA A 327 -6.96 17.93 -9.26
C ALA A 327 -8.07 18.10 -10.30
N LEU A 328 -9.26 18.55 -9.89
CA LEU A 328 -10.41 18.76 -10.78
C LEU A 328 -10.82 20.23 -10.88
N VAL A 329 -11.37 20.80 -9.81
CA VAL A 329 -12.02 22.13 -9.83
C VAL A 329 -11.01 23.27 -9.97
N GLY A 330 -9.94 23.28 -9.18
CA GLY A 330 -8.90 24.32 -9.23
C GLY A 330 -8.27 24.43 -10.62
N PRO A 331 -7.77 23.33 -11.22
CA PRO A 331 -7.23 23.35 -12.58
C PRO A 331 -8.22 23.85 -13.63
N ILE A 332 -9.48 23.39 -13.58
CA ILE A 332 -10.53 23.86 -14.50
C ILE A 332 -10.75 25.37 -14.32
N GLY A 333 -10.88 25.86 -13.09
CA GLY A 333 -11.13 27.28 -12.79
C GLY A 333 -9.96 28.21 -13.12
N SER A 334 -8.73 27.68 -13.11
CA SER A 334 -7.51 28.42 -13.48
C SER A 334 -7.20 28.42 -14.98
N ALA A 335 -7.95 27.66 -15.78
CA ALA A 335 -7.71 27.56 -17.22
C ALA A 335 -7.96 28.91 -17.91
N THR A 336 -6.99 29.38 -18.69
CA THR A 336 -7.09 30.64 -19.44
C THR A 336 -7.67 30.46 -20.84
N ALA A 337 -7.87 29.21 -21.26
CA ALA A 337 -8.41 28.84 -22.55
C ALA A 337 -9.35 27.63 -22.39
N PRO A 338 -10.23 27.36 -23.36
CA PRO A 338 -11.06 26.16 -23.33
C PRO A 338 -10.20 24.90 -23.21
N VAL A 339 -10.52 24.04 -22.25
CA VAL A 339 -9.83 22.78 -21.96
C VAL A 339 -9.93 21.85 -23.17
N GLN A 340 -8.83 21.26 -23.64
CA GLN A 340 -8.84 20.34 -24.80
C GLN A 340 -7.91 19.14 -24.64
N GLY A 341 -8.12 18.11 -25.46
CA GLY A 341 -7.23 16.95 -25.61
C GLY A 341 -6.86 16.30 -24.27
N VAL A 342 -5.55 16.29 -23.98
CA VAL A 342 -4.94 15.65 -22.81
C VAL A 342 -5.49 16.18 -21.47
N GLU A 343 -5.84 17.46 -21.39
CA GLU A 343 -6.40 18.03 -20.14
C GLU A 343 -7.78 17.46 -19.84
N GLN A 344 -8.62 17.28 -20.88
CA GLN A 344 -9.93 16.66 -20.73
C GLN A 344 -9.80 15.20 -20.27
N GLU A 345 -8.90 14.44 -20.89
CA GLU A 345 -8.63 13.06 -20.50
C GLU A 345 -8.18 12.96 -19.04
N ARG A 346 -7.34 13.91 -18.59
CA ARG A 346 -6.91 14.01 -17.19
C ARG A 346 -8.09 14.28 -16.24
N PHE A 347 -9.00 15.20 -16.57
CA PHE A 347 -10.18 15.47 -15.74
C PHE A 347 -11.13 14.29 -15.68
N GLU A 348 -11.35 13.59 -16.80
CA GLU A 348 -12.17 12.38 -16.79
C GLU A 348 -11.52 11.24 -15.98
N ALA A 349 -10.19 11.08 -16.09
CA ALA A 349 -9.46 10.11 -15.26
C ALA A 349 -9.61 10.44 -13.76
N CYS A 350 -9.42 11.71 -13.38
CA CYS A 350 -9.64 12.17 -12.01
C CYS A 350 -11.09 11.91 -11.54
N ALA A 351 -12.08 12.23 -12.36
CA ALA A 351 -13.48 11.99 -12.02
C ALA A 351 -13.81 10.49 -11.84
N ARG A 352 -13.24 9.60 -12.66
CA ARG A 352 -13.41 8.14 -12.52
C ARG A 352 -12.73 7.63 -11.25
N ASP A 353 -11.55 8.13 -10.96
CA ASP A 353 -10.80 7.81 -9.76
C ASP A 353 -11.56 8.24 -8.48
N LEU A 354 -12.14 9.44 -8.46
CA LEU A 354 -13.02 9.91 -7.37
C LEU A 354 -14.20 8.95 -7.15
N ARG A 355 -14.84 8.48 -8.24
CA ARG A 355 -15.94 7.52 -8.17
C ARG A 355 -15.51 6.13 -7.70
N ALA A 356 -14.30 5.70 -8.07
CA ALA A 356 -13.75 4.44 -7.57
C ALA A 356 -13.56 4.49 -6.04
N ILE A 357 -13.01 5.60 -5.51
CA ILE A 357 -12.87 5.78 -4.05
C ILE A 357 -14.26 5.79 -3.39
N GLU A 358 -15.19 6.58 -3.92
CA GLU A 358 -16.54 6.71 -3.37
C GLU A 358 -17.28 5.37 -3.35
N THR A 359 -17.27 4.61 -4.44
CA THR A 359 -17.93 3.30 -4.55
C THR A 359 -17.48 2.35 -3.44
N VAL A 360 -16.18 2.32 -3.17
CA VAL A 360 -15.60 1.46 -2.13
C VAL A 360 -15.89 2.02 -0.73
N ALA A 361 -15.70 3.33 -0.53
CA ALA A 361 -15.87 3.97 0.77
C ALA A 361 -17.34 3.98 1.26
N ARG A 362 -18.32 4.00 0.34
CA ARG A 362 -19.75 3.92 0.65
C ARG A 362 -20.12 2.70 1.50
N ARG A 363 -19.35 1.60 1.42
CA ARG A 363 -19.53 0.40 2.25
C ARG A 363 -19.24 0.63 3.74
N ILE A 364 -18.48 1.66 4.08
CA ILE A 364 -18.10 2.00 5.46
C ILE A 364 -19.16 2.91 6.10
N GLY A 365 -19.73 3.82 5.31
CA GLY A 365 -20.69 4.83 5.74
C GLY A 365 -20.53 6.12 4.94
N GLY A 366 -21.21 7.19 5.39
CA GLY A 366 -20.97 8.54 4.85
C GLY A 366 -21.48 8.79 3.42
N ALA A 367 -22.40 7.96 2.91
CA ALA A 367 -22.85 8.02 1.52
C ALA A 367 -23.37 9.42 1.12
N ALA A 368 -24.13 10.06 2.01
CA ALA A 368 -24.70 11.38 1.76
C ALA A 368 -23.63 12.47 1.63
N GLU A 369 -22.55 12.39 2.41
CA GLU A 369 -21.42 13.31 2.35
C GLU A 369 -20.62 13.15 1.05
N TYR A 370 -20.43 11.91 0.57
CA TYR A 370 -19.81 11.69 -0.74
C TYR A 370 -20.70 12.21 -1.88
N ASP A 371 -22.01 11.94 -1.82
CA ASP A 371 -22.97 12.45 -2.80
C ASP A 371 -22.96 14.00 -2.83
N ALA A 372 -22.83 14.65 -1.68
CA ALA A 372 -22.69 16.10 -1.57
C ALA A 372 -21.38 16.61 -2.20
N LEU A 373 -20.24 15.97 -1.92
CA LEU A 373 -18.94 16.33 -2.50
C LEU A 373 -18.93 16.18 -4.03
N LEU A 374 -19.43 15.06 -4.55
CA LEU A 374 -19.53 14.83 -6.00
C LEU A 374 -20.51 15.79 -6.67
N SER A 375 -21.57 16.18 -5.98
CA SER A 375 -22.51 17.19 -6.47
C SER A 375 -21.91 18.58 -6.49
N GLN A 376 -21.13 18.94 -5.48
CA GLN A 376 -20.36 20.19 -5.48
C GLN A 376 -19.37 20.23 -6.66
N ALA A 377 -18.66 19.13 -6.94
CA ALA A 377 -17.76 19.03 -8.08
C ALA A 377 -18.50 19.19 -9.43
N ALA A 378 -19.64 18.51 -9.60
CA ALA A 378 -20.45 18.62 -10.82
C ALA A 378 -21.04 20.04 -11.04
N ASN A 379 -21.36 20.75 -9.96
CA ASN A 379 -21.77 22.15 -10.02
C ASN A 379 -20.63 23.05 -10.49
N ALA A 380 -19.43 22.90 -9.93
CA ALA A 380 -18.24 23.64 -10.35
C ALA A 380 -17.86 23.37 -11.82
N VAL A 381 -17.97 22.11 -12.27
CA VAL A 381 -17.83 21.75 -13.70
C VAL A 381 -18.85 22.49 -14.56
N SER A 382 -20.09 22.63 -14.08
CA SER A 382 -21.15 23.32 -14.80
C SER A 382 -20.94 24.83 -14.87
N GLU A 383 -20.44 25.45 -13.79
CA GLU A 383 -20.04 26.86 -13.75
C GLU A 383 -18.91 27.14 -14.73
N ALA A 384 -17.88 26.29 -14.76
CA ALA A 384 -16.77 26.41 -15.71
C ALA A 384 -17.23 26.28 -17.18
N ALA A 385 -18.20 25.40 -17.45
CA ALA A 385 -18.83 25.33 -18.78
C ALA A 385 -19.61 26.61 -19.11
N GLY A 386 -20.29 27.22 -18.13
CA GLY A 386 -20.94 28.52 -18.26
C GLY A 386 -19.96 29.65 -18.59
N ALA A 387 -18.73 29.58 -18.07
CA ALA A 387 -17.63 30.48 -18.39
C ALA A 387 -16.95 30.19 -19.75
N GLY A 388 -17.41 29.19 -20.51
CA GLY A 388 -16.85 28.81 -21.81
C GLY A 388 -15.54 28.01 -21.74
N LEU A 389 -15.13 27.55 -20.55
CA LEU A 389 -13.91 26.75 -20.37
C LEU A 389 -14.09 25.30 -20.80
N LEU A 390 -15.34 24.81 -20.79
CA LEU A 390 -15.71 23.46 -21.21
C LEU A 390 -16.79 23.53 -22.29
N THR A 391 -16.68 22.64 -23.29
CA THR A 391 -17.78 22.43 -24.23
C THR A 391 -18.94 21.71 -23.55
N VAL A 392 -20.15 21.85 -24.09
CA VAL A 392 -21.35 21.17 -23.56
C VAL A 392 -21.14 19.66 -23.45
N MET A 393 -20.52 19.04 -24.45
CA MET A 393 -20.26 17.59 -24.42
C MET A 393 -19.26 17.19 -23.33
N ARG A 394 -18.22 17.99 -23.10
CA ARG A 394 -17.25 17.75 -22.01
C ARG A 394 -17.89 17.91 -20.63
N GLN A 395 -18.74 18.93 -20.47
CA GLN A 395 -19.55 19.12 -19.25
C GLN A 395 -20.42 17.90 -18.98
N ILE A 396 -21.21 17.45 -19.97
CA ILE A 396 -22.10 16.30 -19.84
C ILE A 396 -21.31 15.05 -19.47
N ARG A 397 -20.17 14.81 -20.10
CA ARG A 397 -19.31 13.65 -19.84
C ARG A 397 -18.75 13.63 -18.41
N LEU A 398 -18.29 14.78 -17.91
CA LEU A 398 -17.80 14.87 -16.53
C LEU A 398 -18.94 14.69 -15.52
N VAL A 399 -20.12 15.27 -15.77
CA VAL A 399 -21.31 15.09 -14.93
C VAL A 399 -21.79 13.64 -14.94
N GLU A 400 -21.72 12.96 -16.09
CA GLU A 400 -22.03 11.53 -16.22
C GLU A 400 -21.15 10.69 -15.30
N ILE A 401 -19.84 10.95 -15.30
CA ILE A 401 -18.91 10.22 -14.43
C ILE A 401 -19.22 10.53 -12.96
N LEU A 402 -19.30 11.81 -12.58
CA LEU A 402 -19.44 12.25 -11.19
C LEU A 402 -20.79 11.88 -10.57
N GLN A 403 -21.89 12.07 -11.27
CA GLN A 403 -23.26 11.94 -10.75
C GLN A 403 -24.08 10.81 -11.39
N GLY A 404 -23.58 10.18 -12.45
CA GLY A 404 -24.27 9.12 -13.18
C GLY A 404 -25.01 9.59 -14.44
N PRO A 405 -25.47 8.63 -15.26
CA PRO A 405 -26.05 8.89 -16.58
C PRO A 405 -27.36 9.68 -16.54
N GLU A 406 -28.16 9.53 -15.48
CA GLU A 406 -29.43 10.25 -15.33
C GLU A 406 -29.22 11.76 -15.13
N ALA A 407 -28.19 12.13 -14.37
CA ALA A 407 -27.81 13.54 -14.17
C ALA A 407 -27.31 14.16 -15.48
N ALA A 408 -26.46 13.43 -16.21
CA ALA A 408 -25.98 13.84 -17.52
C ALA A 408 -27.12 13.99 -18.55
N HIS A 409 -28.09 13.06 -18.55
CA HIS A 409 -29.25 13.14 -19.42
C HIS A 409 -30.11 14.37 -19.13
N ARG A 410 -30.40 14.65 -17.84
CA ARG A 410 -31.14 15.87 -17.45
C ARG A 410 -30.43 17.14 -17.93
N LEU A 411 -29.11 17.20 -17.77
CA LEU A 411 -28.30 18.32 -18.24
C LEU A 411 -28.36 18.47 -19.78
N TYR A 412 -28.26 17.36 -20.51
CA TYR A 412 -28.38 17.35 -21.97
C TYR A 412 -29.75 17.89 -22.44
N GLN A 413 -30.83 17.42 -21.82
CA GLN A 413 -32.19 17.89 -22.15
C GLN A 413 -32.38 19.38 -21.86
N ALA A 414 -31.83 19.87 -20.74
CA ALA A 414 -31.88 21.30 -20.40
C ALA A 414 -31.15 22.16 -21.45
N ARG A 415 -29.99 21.69 -21.95
CA ARG A 415 -29.23 22.38 -23.00
C ARG A 415 -29.96 22.39 -24.34
N LEU A 416 -30.58 21.27 -24.74
CA LEU A 416 -31.38 21.22 -25.98
C LEU A 416 -32.54 22.21 -25.95
N LYS A 417 -33.28 22.29 -24.83
CA LYS A 417 -34.38 23.26 -24.66
C LYS A 417 -33.88 24.71 -24.76
N ALA A 418 -32.76 25.02 -24.11
CA ALA A 418 -32.16 26.35 -24.16
C ALA A 418 -31.73 26.74 -25.60
N THR A 419 -31.19 25.81 -26.38
CA THR A 419 -30.83 26.06 -27.79
C THR A 419 -32.03 26.18 -28.73
N ALA A 420 -33.15 25.52 -28.41
CA ALA A 420 -34.36 25.53 -29.23
C ALA A 420 -35.21 26.82 -29.05
N GLY A 421 -34.80 27.75 -28.19
CA GLY A 421 -35.52 29.00 -27.94
C GLY A 421 -36.91 28.79 -27.32
N VAL A 422 -37.18 27.61 -26.73
CA VAL A 422 -38.45 27.33 -26.06
C VAL A 422 -38.38 27.92 -24.65
N PRO A 423 -39.14 28.97 -24.32
CA PRO A 423 -39.14 29.52 -22.97
C PRO A 423 -39.59 28.45 -21.97
N SER A 424 -38.89 28.36 -20.82
CA SER A 424 -39.32 27.46 -19.74
C SER A 424 -40.70 27.90 -19.24
N PRO A 425 -41.63 26.95 -19.01
CA PRO A 425 -42.95 27.26 -18.45
C PRO A 425 -42.85 27.81 -17.03
#